data_AF-A0A816IZA5-F1
#
_entry.id   AF-A0A816IZA5-F1
#
_cell.length_a   1.000
_cell.length_b   1.000
_cell.length_c   1.000
_cell.angle_alpha   90.00
_cell.angle_beta   90.00
_cell.angle_gamma   90.00
#
_symmetry.space_group_name_H-M   'P 1'
#
loop_
_entity.id
_entity.type
_entity.pdbx_description
1 polymer ?
#
loop_
_entity_poly.entity_id
_entity_poly.type
_entity_poly.pdbx_seq_one_letter_code
_entity_poly.pdbx_strand_id
1 'polypeptide(L)'
;MTTVRFTVTFRFPASPRLDCESYAGLKARTARVSYPLTIATRRHHLVQIANEDRTLVVNAAAGEIPNKRYPGEPKGFVEEMRSVAMKMHPRTQSKEGKRESKAPQDSPVATWEFTVEGYLKFLVENKLVFDTLEGIIHDSTVPTYAALKNTGLERANNLAKDLEWFKEQGYELSEPKAHCKTYSLYLKDIAENDPPAFICHFYNIYFGHSAGGGRMIGSKVSERILDNKKLEFYKWDGDISELLTNLSEELNKVSELWTREEKNHCLEETEKAFKCYGHLLRSLVSPDL
;
A
#
# COMPACT_ATOMS: atom_id res chain seq x y z
N MET A 1 -41.66 -54.69 18.91
CA MET A 1 -41.90 -53.55 19.81
C MET A 1 -40.64 -53.35 20.66
N THR A 2 -40.45 -52.12 21.15
CA THR A 2 -39.53 -51.72 22.23
C THR A 2 -38.19 -51.11 21.81
N THR A 3 -38.18 -49.78 21.90
CA THR A 3 -37.05 -48.83 21.95
C THR A 3 -36.21 -49.05 23.21
N VAL A 4 -34.88 -48.97 23.14
CA VAL A 4 -34.04 -48.72 24.33
C VAL A 4 -32.85 -47.81 23.98
N ARG A 5 -32.72 -46.75 24.79
CA ARG A 5 -31.63 -45.76 24.85
C ARG A 5 -30.37 -46.37 25.48
N PHE A 6 -29.19 -45.98 25.03
CA PHE A 6 -27.94 -46.24 25.73
C PHE A 6 -27.38 -44.94 26.35
N THR A 7 -27.21 -44.99 27.67
CA THR A 7 -26.48 -44.02 28.51
C THR A 7 -25.10 -44.63 28.77
N VAL A 8 -24.03 -43.85 28.62
CA VAL A 8 -22.66 -44.31 28.94
C VAL A 8 -22.11 -43.51 30.11
N THR A 9 -21.93 -44.20 31.23
CA THR A 9 -21.21 -43.79 32.44
C THR A 9 -19.72 -44.06 32.28
N PHE A 10 -18.88 -43.08 32.62
CA PHE A 10 -17.43 -43.28 32.79
C PHE A 10 -17.09 -43.56 34.26
N ARG A 11 -16.37 -44.66 34.52
CA ARG A 11 -15.71 -44.98 35.80
C ARG A 11 -14.20 -44.84 35.65
N PHE A 12 -13.61 -44.15 36.61
CA PHE A 12 -12.17 -44.07 36.90
C PHE A 12 -11.63 -45.40 37.44
N PRO A 13 -10.30 -45.64 37.32
CA PRO A 13 -9.57 -46.42 38.31
C PRO A 13 -8.55 -45.58 39.10
N ALA A 14 -8.31 -46.06 40.32
CA ALA A 14 -7.62 -45.41 41.44
C ALA A 14 -6.10 -45.66 41.47
N SER A 15 -5.44 -44.86 42.33
CA SER A 15 -4.02 -44.89 42.75
C SER A 15 -3.51 -46.24 43.28
N PRO A 16 -2.19 -46.29 43.60
CA PRO A 16 -1.84 -46.39 45.01
C PRO A 16 -0.71 -45.46 45.48
N ARG A 17 -0.71 -45.29 46.82
CA ARG A 17 0.05 -44.39 47.70
C ARG A 17 1.52 -44.77 47.89
N LEU A 18 2.34 -43.80 48.30
CA LEU A 18 3.48 -43.98 49.21
C LEU A 18 3.61 -42.72 50.11
N ASP A 19 3.56 -42.94 51.42
CA ASP A 19 3.75 -41.95 52.50
C ASP A 19 5.23 -41.88 52.91
N CYS A 20 5.72 -40.69 53.29
CA CYS A 20 6.58 -40.49 54.48
C CYS A 20 6.74 -39.00 54.81
N GLU A 21 6.60 -38.67 56.10
CA GLU A 21 6.63 -37.33 56.70
C GLU A 21 8.06 -36.75 56.85
N SER A 22 8.19 -35.42 56.80
CA SER A 22 8.54 -34.55 57.95
C SER A 22 9.37 -33.28 57.61
N TYR A 23 8.82 -32.15 58.09
CA TYR A 23 9.42 -30.94 58.66
C TYR A 23 10.30 -29.91 57.87
N ALA A 24 9.79 -28.67 57.96
CA ALA A 24 10.44 -27.36 58.15
C ALA A 24 11.09 -26.59 56.99
N GLY A 25 10.63 -25.33 56.86
CA GLY A 25 11.54 -24.19 56.65
C GLY A 25 11.16 -23.23 55.52
N LEU A 26 10.57 -22.08 55.87
CA LEU A 26 10.40 -20.92 55.01
C LEU A 26 11.70 -20.49 54.30
N LYS A 27 11.61 -20.05 53.04
CA LYS A 27 12.03 -18.70 52.61
C LYS A 27 11.67 -18.41 51.16
N ALA A 28 11.14 -17.21 50.95
CA ALA A 28 10.76 -16.62 49.69
C ALA A 28 11.92 -16.63 48.67
N ARG A 29 11.63 -17.05 47.43
CA ARG A 29 12.43 -16.76 46.26
C ARG A 29 11.51 -16.32 45.12
N THR A 30 11.83 -15.15 44.60
CA THR A 30 11.27 -14.50 43.43
C THR A 30 11.32 -15.45 42.20
N ALA A 31 10.16 -15.82 41.68
CA ALA A 31 10.06 -16.54 40.41
C ALA A 31 9.67 -15.55 39.30
N ARG A 32 10.59 -15.34 38.35
CA ARG A 32 10.36 -14.63 37.10
C ARG A 32 9.56 -15.58 36.18
N VAL A 33 8.30 -15.26 35.92
CA VAL A 33 7.45 -16.03 35.00
C VAL A 33 7.63 -15.47 33.59
N SER A 34 8.19 -16.30 32.71
CA SER A 34 8.26 -16.07 31.27
C SER A 34 7.10 -16.82 30.62
N TYR A 35 6.24 -16.13 29.85
CA TYR A 35 5.23 -16.80 29.02
C TYR A 35 5.77 -17.00 27.59
N PRO A 36 5.54 -18.17 26.98
CA PRO A 36 5.89 -18.39 25.59
C PRO A 36 4.89 -17.68 24.66
N LEU A 37 5.44 -17.16 23.56
CA LEU A 37 4.71 -16.55 22.45
C LEU A 37 3.98 -17.66 21.67
N THR A 38 2.66 -17.55 21.48
CA THR A 38 1.97 -18.25 20.37
C THR A 38 0.58 -17.64 20.08
N ILE A 39 0.51 -17.00 18.90
CA ILE A 39 -0.50 -17.09 17.83
C ILE A 39 -1.96 -16.67 18.12
N ALA A 40 -2.32 -15.62 17.37
CA ALA A 40 -3.60 -15.27 16.73
C ALA A 40 -4.86 -15.12 17.59
N THR A 41 -5.29 -13.87 17.73
CA THR A 41 -6.71 -13.55 17.91
C THR A 41 -7.10 -12.45 16.93
N ARG A 42 -8.08 -12.77 16.06
CA ARG A 42 -8.84 -11.81 15.24
C ARG A 42 -9.35 -10.68 16.13
N ARG A 43 -9.02 -9.44 15.80
CA ARG A 43 -9.70 -8.27 16.38
C ARG A 43 -11.00 -8.03 15.61
N HIS A 44 -12.12 -8.49 16.17
CA HIS A 44 -13.43 -7.99 15.80
C HIS A 44 -13.63 -6.63 16.46
N HIS A 45 -13.95 -5.60 15.67
CA HIS A 45 -14.27 -4.27 16.17
C HIS A 45 -15.69 -4.32 16.76
N LEU A 46 -15.80 -4.32 18.09
CA LEU A 46 -17.06 -4.14 18.81
C LEU A 46 -17.09 -2.70 19.33
N VAL A 47 -17.88 -1.87 18.65
CA VAL A 47 -18.27 -0.54 19.15
C VAL A 47 -19.37 -0.77 20.18
N GLN A 48 -19.04 -0.63 21.47
CA GLN A 48 -20.04 -0.42 22.52
C GLN A 48 -19.90 1.02 23.02
N ILE A 49 -20.94 1.81 22.73
CA ILE A 49 -21.15 3.12 23.32
C ILE A 49 -21.70 2.88 24.73
N ALA A 50 -20.94 3.28 25.75
CA ALA A 50 -21.45 3.44 27.11
C ALA A 50 -20.97 4.78 27.65
N ASN A 51 -21.95 5.68 27.83
CA ASN A 51 -21.83 6.97 28.47
C ASN A 51 -21.79 6.71 29.99
N GLU A 52 -20.73 7.08 30.69
CA GLU A 52 -20.81 7.34 32.14
C GLU A 52 -19.57 8.08 32.65
N ASP A 53 -19.85 9.19 33.36
CA ASP A 53 -18.94 10.10 34.03
C ASP A 53 -17.86 9.39 34.85
N ARG A 54 -16.60 9.50 34.43
CA ARG A 54 -15.43 9.35 35.29
C ARG A 54 -14.39 10.40 34.94
N THR A 55 -14.25 11.38 35.82
CA THR A 55 -13.14 12.34 35.85
C THR A 55 -11.81 11.59 36.03
N LEU A 56 -11.10 11.37 34.92
CA LEU A 56 -9.72 10.89 34.91
C LEU A 56 -8.78 12.06 35.21
N VAL A 57 -8.20 12.05 36.41
CA VAL A 57 -7.09 12.94 36.77
C VAL A 57 -5.83 12.42 36.05
N VAL A 58 -5.42 13.11 34.99
CA VAL A 58 -4.16 12.83 34.28
C VAL A 58 -3.04 13.60 34.97
N ASN A 59 -2.15 12.87 35.65
CA ASN A 59 -0.86 13.42 36.06
C ASN A 59 0.02 13.54 34.81
N ALA A 60 0.16 14.76 34.29
CA ALA A 60 1.07 15.06 33.18
C ALA A 60 2.52 14.96 33.66
N ALA A 61 3.18 13.84 33.38
CA ALA A 61 4.63 13.79 33.34
C ALA A 61 5.08 14.46 32.03
N ALA A 62 5.61 15.68 32.12
CA ALA A 62 6.20 16.39 31.00
C ALA A 62 7.50 15.70 30.57
N GLY A 63 7.38 14.69 29.72
CA GLY A 63 8.45 14.25 28.83
C GLY A 63 8.39 15.08 27.56
N GLU A 64 9.43 15.86 27.27
CA GLU A 64 9.54 16.61 26.02
C GLU A 64 9.54 15.64 24.82
N ILE A 65 8.39 15.49 24.16
CA ILE A 65 8.33 14.90 22.82
C ILE A 65 8.98 15.95 21.90
N PRO A 66 10.06 15.63 21.17
CA PRO A 66 10.64 16.56 20.23
C PRO A 66 9.56 16.92 19.19
N ASN A 67 9.09 18.16 19.23
CA ASN A 67 8.04 18.68 18.37
C ASN A 67 8.59 18.92 16.96
N LYS A 68 9.03 17.84 16.31
CA LYS A 68 9.57 17.87 14.95
C LYS A 68 8.39 17.92 14.00
N ARG A 69 7.87 19.12 13.75
CA ARG A 69 6.84 19.35 12.73
C ARG A 69 7.30 18.75 11.40
N TYR A 70 6.47 17.92 10.80
CA TYR A 70 6.80 17.30 9.52
C TYR A 70 6.66 18.34 8.40
N PRO A 71 7.59 18.39 7.44
CA PRO A 71 7.43 19.27 6.28
C PRO A 71 6.12 18.94 5.56
N GLY A 72 5.18 19.90 5.52
CA GLY A 72 3.87 19.74 4.89
C GLY A 72 2.71 19.59 5.87
N GLU A 73 2.95 19.29 7.14
CA GLU A 73 1.90 19.05 8.15
C GLU A 73 0.83 20.16 8.24
N PRO A 74 1.15 21.48 8.15
CA PRO A 74 0.13 22.53 8.15
C PRO A 74 -0.75 22.58 6.89
N LYS A 75 -0.35 21.88 5.81
CA LYS A 75 -1.01 21.87 4.51
C LYS A 75 -1.81 20.58 4.26
N GLY A 76 -1.81 19.65 5.21
CA GLY A 76 -2.45 18.34 5.10
C GLY A 76 -1.45 17.21 4.84
N PHE A 77 -1.89 15.98 5.12
CA PHE A 77 -1.05 14.79 5.06
C PHE A 77 -0.56 14.46 3.64
N VAL A 78 -1.34 14.82 2.61
CA VAL A 78 -0.91 14.65 1.21
C VAL A 78 0.36 15.46 0.89
N GLU A 79 0.55 16.64 1.51
CA GLU A 79 1.79 17.39 1.32
C GLU A 79 2.98 16.73 2.05
N GLU A 80 2.75 16.05 3.16
CA GLU A 80 3.78 15.22 3.80
C GLU A 80 4.18 14.05 2.88
N MET A 81 3.20 13.33 2.31
CA MET A 81 3.45 12.27 1.33
C MET A 81 4.21 12.79 0.10
N ARG A 82 3.80 13.96 -0.43
CA ARG A 82 4.51 14.65 -1.52
C ARG A 82 5.95 14.94 -1.13
N SER A 83 6.19 15.49 0.07
CA SER A 83 7.53 15.85 0.53
C SER A 83 8.45 14.64 0.66
N VAL A 84 7.93 13.48 1.04
CA VAL A 84 8.71 12.23 1.09
C VAL A 84 8.94 11.70 -0.33
N ALA A 85 7.90 11.59 -1.15
CA ALA A 85 8.00 11.12 -2.54
C ALA A 85 8.98 11.94 -3.38
N MET A 86 8.97 13.27 -3.25
CA MET A 86 9.88 14.16 -3.98
C MET A 86 11.35 13.91 -3.64
N LYS A 87 11.67 13.52 -2.39
CA LYS A 87 13.04 13.17 -1.97
C LYS A 87 13.50 11.82 -2.53
N MET A 88 12.58 10.90 -2.81
CA MET A 88 12.88 9.57 -3.35
C MET A 88 13.27 9.59 -4.84
N HIS A 89 12.97 10.68 -5.55
CA HIS A 89 13.38 10.86 -6.94
C HIS A 89 14.90 11.00 -7.07
N PRO A 90 15.50 10.53 -8.17
CA PRO A 90 16.87 10.87 -8.54
C PRO A 90 17.06 12.38 -8.69
N ARG A 91 18.23 12.89 -8.28
CA ARG A 91 18.62 14.31 -8.49
C ARG A 91 18.54 14.75 -9.96
N THR A 92 18.74 13.80 -10.87
CA THR A 92 18.68 13.99 -12.33
C THR A 92 17.26 14.18 -12.87
N GLN A 93 16.25 13.72 -12.14
CA GLN A 93 14.84 13.74 -12.57
C GLN A 93 14.00 14.76 -11.81
N SER A 94 14.43 15.16 -10.61
CA SER A 94 13.72 16.13 -9.77
C SER A 94 14.69 17.02 -9.00
N LYS A 95 14.40 18.32 -8.95
CA LYS A 95 15.18 19.31 -8.18
C LYS A 95 15.17 19.01 -6.67
N GLU A 96 14.08 18.43 -6.17
CA GLU A 96 13.93 18.05 -4.76
C GLU A 96 14.45 16.63 -4.48
N GLY A 97 14.84 15.91 -5.53
CA GLY A 97 15.35 14.54 -5.46
C GLY A 97 16.63 14.46 -4.66
N LYS A 98 16.75 13.42 -3.82
CA LYS A 98 17.94 13.17 -3.01
C LYS A 98 18.65 11.88 -3.36
N ARG A 99 17.99 10.98 -4.08
CA ARG A 99 18.52 9.68 -4.48
C ARG A 99 19.59 9.83 -5.56
N GLU A 100 20.61 8.98 -5.48
CA GLU A 100 21.63 8.84 -6.53
C GLU A 100 21.10 8.03 -7.71
N SER A 101 21.50 8.40 -8.92
CA SER A 101 21.14 7.67 -10.14
C SER A 101 21.99 6.42 -10.27
N LYS A 102 21.40 5.25 -9.98
CA LYS A 102 22.11 3.96 -9.93
C LYS A 102 21.64 2.96 -10.97
N ALA A 103 20.48 3.19 -11.57
CA ALA A 103 19.89 2.32 -12.57
C ALA A 103 19.51 3.10 -13.85
N PRO A 104 19.32 2.43 -15.00
CA PRO A 104 18.97 3.08 -16.26
C PRO A 104 17.72 3.97 -16.14
N GLN A 105 16.70 3.53 -15.41
CA GLN A 105 15.47 4.29 -15.17
C GLN A 105 15.66 5.51 -14.24
N ASP A 106 16.86 5.76 -13.73
CA ASP A 106 17.18 6.94 -12.93
C ASP A 106 17.83 8.05 -13.75
N SER A 107 18.25 7.77 -14.98
CA SER A 107 18.81 8.79 -15.88
C SER A 107 17.72 9.79 -16.30
N PRO A 108 18.09 10.99 -16.80
CA PRO A 108 17.10 11.93 -17.32
C PRO A 108 16.25 11.29 -18.41
N VAL A 109 14.92 11.47 -18.37
CA VAL A 109 13.98 10.86 -19.33
C VAL A 109 14.34 11.17 -20.79
N ALA A 110 14.93 12.33 -21.06
CA ALA A 110 15.40 12.70 -22.40
C ALA A 110 16.48 11.77 -22.96
N THR A 111 17.23 11.08 -22.10
CA THR A 111 18.31 10.15 -22.48
C THR A 111 17.83 8.70 -22.66
N TRP A 112 16.56 8.42 -22.38
CA TRP A 112 16.02 7.07 -22.48
C TRP A 112 15.83 6.65 -23.94
N GLU A 113 16.23 5.43 -24.25
CA GLU A 113 15.94 4.78 -25.51
C GLU A 113 14.64 4.00 -25.36
N PHE A 114 13.64 4.35 -26.17
CA PHE A 114 12.34 3.71 -26.14
C PHE A 114 12.23 2.73 -27.30
N THR A 115 11.66 1.57 -27.03
CA THR A 115 11.22 0.62 -28.06
C THR A 115 9.74 0.32 -27.88
N VAL A 116 9.05 -0.02 -28.97
CA VAL A 116 7.63 -0.40 -28.88
C VAL A 116 7.47 -1.63 -28.01
N GLU A 117 8.38 -2.60 -28.10
CA GLU A 117 8.36 -3.82 -27.26
C GLU A 117 8.50 -3.50 -25.76
N GLY A 118 9.48 -2.66 -25.38
CA GLY A 118 9.66 -2.26 -23.98
C GLY A 118 8.48 -1.47 -23.45
N TYR A 119 7.89 -0.62 -24.29
CA TYR A 119 6.71 0.14 -23.92
C TYR A 119 5.46 -0.75 -23.77
N LEU A 120 5.28 -1.74 -24.65
CA LEU A 120 4.18 -2.72 -24.51
C LEU A 120 4.28 -3.52 -23.21
N LYS A 121 5.48 -3.98 -22.85
CA LYS A 121 5.74 -4.62 -21.55
C LYS A 121 5.33 -3.69 -20.41
N PHE A 122 5.77 -2.42 -20.45
CA PHE A 122 5.40 -1.40 -19.47
C PHE A 122 3.87 -1.20 -19.38
N LEU A 123 3.15 -1.14 -20.50
CA LEU A 123 1.69 -0.99 -20.50
C LEU A 123 0.96 -2.20 -19.91
N VAL A 124 1.36 -3.42 -20.28
CA VAL A 124 0.79 -4.65 -19.73
C VAL A 124 1.02 -4.75 -18.22
N GLU A 125 2.24 -4.42 -17.77
CA GLU A 125 2.60 -4.44 -16.35
C GLU A 125 1.83 -3.38 -15.56
N ASN A 126 1.68 -2.16 -16.09
CA ASN A 126 0.83 -1.14 -15.48
C ASN A 126 -0.63 -1.55 -15.46
N LYS A 127 -1.13 -2.21 -16.51
CA LYS A 127 -2.52 -2.67 -16.55
C LYS A 127 -2.81 -3.62 -15.40
N LEU A 128 -1.92 -4.58 -15.15
CA LEU A 128 -2.07 -5.49 -14.01
C LEU A 128 -2.15 -4.73 -12.68
N VAL A 129 -1.29 -3.71 -12.49
CA VAL A 129 -1.27 -2.93 -11.25
C VAL A 129 -2.54 -2.08 -11.10
N PHE A 130 -2.98 -1.38 -12.15
CA PHE A 130 -4.21 -0.58 -12.12
C PHE A 130 -5.46 -1.45 -11.98
N ASP A 131 -5.56 -2.58 -12.71
CA ASP A 131 -6.64 -3.56 -12.51
C ASP A 131 -6.70 -4.01 -11.04
N THR A 132 -5.54 -4.22 -10.40
CA THR A 132 -5.46 -4.63 -9.00
C THR A 132 -5.95 -3.54 -8.07
N LEU A 133 -5.47 -2.30 -8.21
CA LEU A 133 -5.87 -1.17 -7.38
C LEU A 133 -7.37 -0.89 -7.51
N GLU A 134 -7.85 -0.81 -8.75
CA GLU A 134 -9.25 -0.49 -9.04
C GLU A 134 -10.17 -1.60 -8.55
N GLY A 135 -9.80 -2.88 -8.73
CA GLY A 135 -10.54 -4.01 -8.18
C GLY A 135 -10.61 -3.99 -6.66
N ILE A 136 -9.49 -3.76 -5.97
CA ILE A 136 -9.46 -3.61 -4.50
C ILE A 136 -10.42 -2.51 -4.05
N ILE A 137 -10.31 -1.33 -4.64
CA ILE A 137 -11.12 -0.18 -4.26
C ILE A 137 -12.60 -0.48 -4.53
N HIS A 138 -12.94 -0.94 -5.74
CA HIS A 138 -14.30 -1.24 -6.16
C HIS A 138 -14.99 -2.24 -5.22
N ASP A 139 -14.32 -3.36 -4.94
CA ASP A 139 -14.89 -4.47 -4.15
C ASP A 139 -14.82 -4.23 -2.64
N SER A 140 -14.05 -3.23 -2.20
CA SER A 140 -13.88 -2.97 -0.78
C SER A 140 -15.16 -2.46 -0.11
N THR A 141 -15.41 -3.03 1.06
CA THR A 141 -16.40 -2.59 2.04
C THR A 141 -15.79 -1.73 3.15
N VAL A 142 -14.47 -1.49 3.11
CA VAL A 142 -13.77 -0.63 4.08
C VAL A 142 -14.23 0.81 3.85
N PRO A 143 -14.86 1.48 4.84
CA PRO A 143 -15.40 2.83 4.67
C PRO A 143 -14.37 3.84 4.13
N THR A 144 -13.11 3.70 4.56
CA THR A 144 -11.98 4.52 4.13
C THR A 144 -11.75 4.53 2.62
N TYR A 145 -12.05 3.42 1.93
CA TYR A 145 -11.83 3.31 0.48
C TYR A 145 -13.01 3.78 -0.35
N ALA A 146 -14.18 4.01 0.28
CA ALA A 146 -15.37 4.48 -0.43
C ALA A 146 -15.13 5.82 -1.14
N ALA A 147 -14.38 6.73 -0.50
CA ALA A 147 -14.00 8.03 -1.04
C ALA A 147 -13.02 7.96 -2.23
N LEU A 148 -12.40 6.80 -2.45
CA LEU A 148 -11.44 6.58 -3.52
C LEU A 148 -12.04 5.90 -4.75
N LYS A 149 -13.37 5.65 -4.74
CA LYS A 149 -14.11 5.10 -5.89
C LYS A 149 -14.44 6.22 -6.88
N ASN A 150 -14.36 5.93 -8.17
CA ASN A 150 -14.83 6.80 -9.26
C ASN A 150 -14.19 8.20 -9.20
N THR A 151 -12.88 8.23 -8.98
CA THR A 151 -12.09 9.46 -8.89
C THR A 151 -11.90 10.15 -10.24
N GLY A 152 -12.15 9.45 -11.34
CA GLY A 152 -11.80 9.87 -12.70
C GLY A 152 -10.34 9.62 -13.05
N LEU A 153 -9.54 9.15 -12.09
CA LEU A 153 -8.12 8.84 -12.28
C LEU A 153 -7.88 7.37 -12.67
N GLU A 154 -8.89 6.51 -12.59
CA GLU A 154 -8.87 5.10 -13.01
C GLU A 154 -8.28 4.95 -14.42
N ARG A 155 -7.36 3.99 -14.62
CA ARG A 155 -6.58 3.79 -15.84
C ARG A 155 -6.75 2.40 -16.46
N ALA A 156 -7.27 1.41 -15.75
CA ALA A 156 -7.39 0.02 -16.24
C ALA A 156 -8.09 -0.05 -17.60
N ASN A 157 -9.22 0.64 -17.74
CA ASN A 157 -9.99 0.67 -18.98
C ASN A 157 -9.27 1.42 -20.11
N ASN A 158 -8.56 2.51 -19.80
CA ASN A 158 -7.74 3.23 -20.79
C ASN A 158 -6.62 2.35 -21.33
N LEU A 159 -5.91 1.66 -20.42
CA LEU A 159 -4.86 0.70 -20.77
C LEU A 159 -5.39 -0.45 -21.62
N ALA A 160 -6.58 -0.97 -21.31
CA ALA A 160 -7.22 -2.00 -22.13
C ALA A 160 -7.42 -1.52 -23.58
N LYS A 161 -7.94 -0.30 -23.79
CA LYS A 161 -8.12 0.29 -25.13
C LYS A 161 -6.80 0.44 -25.88
N ASP A 162 -5.76 0.93 -25.20
CA ASP A 162 -4.45 1.11 -25.83
C ASP A 162 -3.81 -0.22 -26.22
N LEU A 163 -3.90 -1.23 -25.35
CA LEU A 163 -3.37 -2.57 -25.63
C LEU A 163 -4.11 -3.25 -26.79
N GLU A 164 -5.44 -3.12 -26.89
CA GLU A 164 -6.18 -3.61 -28.06
C GLU A 164 -5.76 -2.86 -29.33
N TRP A 165 -5.58 -1.54 -29.26
CA TRP A 165 -5.07 -0.78 -30.41
C TRP A 165 -3.71 -1.30 -30.89
N PHE A 166 -2.78 -1.66 -29.99
CA PHE A 166 -1.51 -2.27 -30.39
C PHE A 166 -1.68 -3.66 -31.01
N LYS A 167 -2.61 -4.49 -30.51
CA LYS A 167 -2.92 -5.79 -31.13
C LYS A 167 -3.43 -5.62 -32.56
N GLU A 168 -4.28 -4.62 -32.81
CA GLU A 168 -4.79 -4.30 -34.15
C GLU A 168 -3.65 -3.91 -35.12
N GLN A 169 -2.54 -3.37 -34.62
CA GLN A 169 -1.33 -3.10 -35.43
C GLN A 169 -0.44 -4.35 -35.63
N GLY A 170 -0.83 -5.51 -35.09
CA GLY A 170 -0.08 -6.76 -35.22
C GLY A 170 0.98 -7.02 -34.15
N TYR A 171 0.98 -6.25 -33.04
CA TYR A 171 1.88 -6.54 -31.92
C TYR A 171 1.32 -7.65 -31.02
N GLU A 172 2.22 -8.51 -30.55
CA GLU A 172 1.89 -9.52 -29.54
C GLU A 172 2.08 -8.96 -28.13
N LEU A 173 1.15 -9.29 -27.23
CA LEU A 173 1.26 -8.90 -25.82
C LEU A 173 1.96 -10.00 -25.02
N SER A 174 3.02 -9.62 -24.31
CA SER A 174 3.68 -10.51 -23.36
C SER A 174 2.93 -10.59 -22.03
N GLU A 175 3.06 -11.71 -21.33
CA GLU A 175 2.61 -11.84 -19.94
C GLU A 175 3.33 -10.87 -18.99
N PRO A 176 2.65 -10.34 -17.94
CA PRO A 176 3.31 -9.53 -16.92
C PRO A 176 4.45 -10.29 -16.22
N LYS A 177 5.59 -9.62 -15.97
CA LYS A 177 6.73 -10.20 -15.26
C LYS A 177 6.37 -10.62 -13.83
N ALA A 178 7.09 -11.60 -13.29
CA ALA A 178 6.83 -12.17 -11.97
C ALA A 178 6.79 -11.12 -10.84
N HIS A 179 7.69 -10.12 -10.87
CA HIS A 179 7.73 -9.07 -9.85
C HIS A 179 6.47 -8.19 -9.86
N CYS A 180 5.81 -8.01 -11.02
CA CYS A 180 4.52 -7.30 -11.12
C CYS A 180 3.41 -8.12 -10.47
N LYS A 181 3.38 -9.44 -10.70
CA LYS A 181 2.46 -10.37 -10.04
C LYS A 181 2.66 -10.36 -8.51
N THR A 182 3.91 -10.39 -8.05
CA THR A 182 4.24 -10.22 -6.63
C THR A 182 3.76 -8.88 -6.07
N TYR A 183 3.91 -7.80 -6.83
CA TYR A 183 3.47 -6.48 -6.38
C TYR A 183 1.95 -6.40 -6.27
N SER A 184 1.20 -6.94 -7.22
CA SER A 184 -0.26 -7.04 -7.14
C SER A 184 -0.73 -7.85 -5.94
N LEU A 185 -0.09 -8.98 -5.62
CA LEU A 185 -0.39 -9.75 -4.43
C LEU A 185 -0.09 -8.96 -3.14
N TYR A 186 1.02 -8.22 -3.13
CA TYR A 186 1.35 -7.35 -2.01
C TYR A 186 0.32 -6.24 -1.81
N LEU A 187 -0.15 -5.59 -2.89
CA LEU A 187 -1.19 -4.57 -2.82
C LEU A 187 -2.50 -5.11 -2.23
N LYS A 188 -2.89 -6.33 -2.60
CA LYS A 188 -4.07 -7.01 -2.01
C LYS A 188 -3.89 -7.28 -0.52
N ASP A 189 -2.72 -7.77 -0.11
CA ASP A 189 -2.40 -8.06 1.29
C ASP A 189 -2.49 -6.79 2.16
N ILE A 190 -1.82 -5.70 1.76
CA ILE A 190 -1.85 -4.46 2.54
C ILE A 190 -3.22 -3.76 2.48
N ALA A 191 -4.00 -3.93 1.42
CA ALA A 191 -5.36 -3.39 1.39
C ALA A 191 -6.28 -4.01 2.46
N GLU A 192 -6.06 -5.29 2.79
CA GLU A 192 -6.81 -5.99 3.82
C GLU A 192 -6.22 -5.78 5.22
N ASN A 193 -4.90 -5.83 5.34
CA ASN A 193 -4.21 -5.94 6.61
C ASN A 193 -3.54 -4.65 7.08
N ASP A 194 -3.31 -3.68 6.19
CA ASP A 194 -2.55 -2.46 6.45
C ASP A 194 -3.00 -1.25 5.59
N PRO A 195 -4.18 -0.67 5.88
CA PRO A 195 -4.73 0.41 5.07
C PRO A 195 -3.83 1.64 4.91
N PRO A 196 -3.09 2.11 5.94
CA PRO A 196 -2.15 3.22 5.77
C PRO A 196 -1.05 2.91 4.75
N ALA A 197 -0.47 1.70 4.76
CA ALA A 197 0.47 1.26 3.74
C ALA A 197 -0.15 1.25 2.33
N PHE A 198 -1.36 0.69 2.20
CA PHE A 198 -2.08 0.65 0.93
C PHE A 198 -2.29 2.07 0.35
N ILE A 199 -2.72 3.02 1.18
CA ILE A 199 -2.93 4.41 0.79
C ILE A 199 -1.63 5.06 0.29
N CYS A 200 -0.48 4.77 0.92
CA CYS A 200 0.81 5.24 0.42
C CYS A 200 1.09 4.77 -1.02
N HIS A 201 0.85 3.49 -1.30
CA HIS A 201 1.04 2.91 -2.62
C HIS A 201 0.06 3.47 -3.64
N PHE A 202 -1.22 3.56 -3.27
CA PHE A 202 -2.28 4.18 -4.08
C PHE A 202 -1.87 5.61 -4.47
N TYR A 203 -1.51 6.44 -3.49
CA TYR A 203 -1.06 7.81 -3.72
C TYR A 203 0.12 7.87 -4.71
N ASN A 204 1.20 7.13 -4.44
CA ASN A 204 2.40 7.20 -5.26
C ASN A 204 2.16 6.71 -6.70
N ILE A 205 1.31 5.71 -6.92
CA ILE A 205 0.98 5.22 -8.26
C ILE A 205 0.16 6.25 -9.04
N TYR A 206 -0.96 6.74 -8.48
CA TYR A 206 -1.82 7.67 -9.20
C TYR A 206 -1.15 9.03 -9.42
N PHE A 207 -0.50 9.60 -8.40
CA PHE A 207 0.21 10.87 -8.54
C PHE A 207 1.48 10.71 -9.40
N GLY A 208 2.20 9.60 -9.29
CA GLY A 208 3.37 9.33 -10.14
C GLY A 208 3.04 9.31 -11.63
N HIS A 209 1.94 8.67 -12.00
CA HIS A 209 1.45 8.62 -13.39
C HIS A 209 0.86 9.96 -13.85
N SER A 210 -0.01 10.55 -13.03
CA SER A 210 -0.87 11.67 -13.43
C SER A 210 -0.21 13.04 -13.29
N ALA A 211 0.80 13.16 -12.42
CA ALA A 211 1.59 14.38 -12.30
C ALA A 211 2.54 14.57 -13.51
N GLY A 212 3.38 15.60 -13.44
CA GLY A 212 4.27 15.97 -14.53
C GLY A 212 5.22 14.86 -14.99
N GLY A 213 5.67 13.99 -14.08
CA GLY A 213 6.62 12.90 -14.38
C GLY A 213 6.07 11.86 -15.36
N GLY A 214 4.98 11.16 -14.99
CA GLY A 214 4.36 10.16 -15.85
C GLY A 214 3.83 10.73 -17.17
N ARG A 215 3.23 11.94 -17.12
CA ARG A 215 2.79 12.65 -18.34
C ARG A 215 3.93 13.01 -19.28
N MET A 216 5.07 13.45 -18.74
CA MET A 216 6.27 13.75 -19.54
C MET A 216 6.80 12.50 -20.23
N ILE A 217 6.84 11.36 -19.52
CA ILE A 217 7.24 10.07 -20.08
C ILE A 217 6.31 9.70 -21.24
N GLY A 218 5.00 9.78 -21.05
CA GLY A 218 4.01 9.51 -22.10
C GLY A 218 4.19 10.38 -23.34
N SER A 219 4.41 11.69 -23.17
CA SER A 219 4.69 12.60 -24.28
C SER A 219 5.97 12.21 -25.04
N LYS A 220 7.04 11.83 -24.32
CA LYS A 220 8.32 11.44 -24.95
C LYS A 220 8.22 10.12 -25.71
N VAL A 221 7.48 9.15 -25.18
CA VAL A 221 7.17 7.90 -25.88
C VAL A 221 6.36 8.18 -27.14
N SER A 222 5.29 8.98 -27.02
CA SER A 222 4.44 9.37 -28.13
C SER A 222 5.23 10.03 -29.27
N GLU A 223 6.09 11.01 -28.93
CA GLU A 223 6.96 11.72 -29.86
C GLU A 223 7.95 10.79 -30.58
N ARG A 224 8.55 9.84 -29.85
CA ARG A 224 9.69 9.06 -30.37
C ARG A 224 9.29 7.77 -31.08
N ILE A 225 8.25 7.08 -30.62
CA ILE A 225 7.93 5.72 -31.09
C ILE A 225 6.47 5.51 -31.52
N LEU A 226 5.59 6.50 -31.37
CA LEU A 226 4.16 6.37 -31.73
C LEU A 226 3.64 7.45 -32.69
N ASP A 227 4.52 8.12 -33.44
CA ASP A 227 4.16 9.18 -34.40
C ASP A 227 3.20 10.24 -33.79
N ASN A 228 3.55 10.72 -32.60
CA ASN A 228 2.76 11.70 -31.84
C ASN A 228 1.34 11.24 -31.44
N LYS A 229 1.02 9.94 -31.55
CA LYS A 229 -0.25 9.40 -31.03
C LYS A 229 -0.30 9.51 -29.52
N LYS A 230 -1.24 10.33 -29.04
CA LYS A 230 -1.63 10.37 -27.64
C LYS A 230 -2.50 9.15 -27.29
N LEU A 231 -1.95 8.24 -26.49
CA LEU A 231 -2.65 7.08 -25.93
C LEU A 231 -3.71 7.46 -24.89
N GLU A 232 -4.72 6.61 -24.74
CA GLU A 232 -5.82 6.76 -23.77
C GLU A 232 -5.31 6.79 -22.33
N PHE A 233 -4.23 6.07 -22.03
CA PHE A 233 -3.59 6.01 -20.71
C PHE A 233 -3.21 7.40 -20.16
N TYR A 234 -2.96 8.37 -21.05
CA TYR A 234 -2.63 9.77 -20.71
C TYR A 234 -3.74 10.77 -21.08
N LYS A 235 -4.99 10.30 -21.22
CA LYS A 235 -6.18 11.14 -21.41
C LYS A 235 -7.12 10.97 -20.23
N TRP A 236 -7.69 12.07 -19.77
CA TRP A 236 -8.64 12.10 -18.67
C TRP A 236 -9.90 12.82 -19.14
N ASP A 237 -11.04 12.36 -18.63
CA ASP A 237 -12.32 13.04 -18.81
C ASP A 237 -12.42 14.14 -17.74
N GLY A 238 -11.96 15.35 -18.10
CA GLY A 238 -11.93 16.51 -17.21
C GLY A 238 -10.54 17.11 -17.02
N ASP A 239 -10.46 18.16 -16.19
CA ASP A 239 -9.20 18.80 -15.88
C ASP A 239 -8.39 17.99 -14.85
N ILE A 240 -7.18 17.58 -15.23
CA ILE A 240 -6.33 16.73 -14.40
C ILE A 240 -5.90 17.42 -13.09
N SER A 241 -5.80 18.74 -13.06
CA SER A 241 -5.45 19.47 -11.84
C SER A 241 -6.60 19.43 -10.83
N GLU A 242 -7.83 19.57 -11.31
CA GLU A 242 -9.03 19.41 -10.49
C GLU A 242 -9.15 17.98 -9.95
N LEU A 243 -8.98 16.95 -10.80
CA LEU A 243 -9.03 15.55 -10.36
C LEU A 243 -8.00 15.24 -9.26
N LEU A 244 -6.76 15.72 -9.41
CA LEU A 244 -5.70 15.54 -8.40
C LEU A 244 -5.96 16.34 -7.12
N THR A 245 -6.58 17.52 -7.23
CA THR A 245 -6.95 18.33 -6.06
C THR A 245 -8.05 17.62 -5.27
N ASN A 246 -9.09 17.14 -5.94
CA ASN A 246 -10.19 16.39 -5.31
C ASN A 246 -9.66 15.12 -4.62
N LEU A 247 -8.80 14.36 -5.29
CA LEU A 247 -8.19 13.19 -4.65
C LEU A 247 -7.33 13.57 -3.45
N SER A 248 -6.61 14.69 -3.50
CA SER A 248 -5.81 15.17 -2.37
C SER A 248 -6.69 15.50 -1.16
N GLU A 249 -7.85 16.13 -1.39
CA GLU A 249 -8.81 16.43 -0.33
C GLU A 249 -9.37 15.16 0.31
N GLU A 250 -9.74 14.16 -0.50
CA GLU A 250 -10.24 12.88 0.03
C GLU A 250 -9.16 12.12 0.81
N LEU A 251 -7.92 12.09 0.33
CA LEU A 251 -6.79 11.48 1.05
C LEU A 251 -6.49 12.21 2.37
N ASN A 252 -6.60 13.54 2.40
CA ASN A 252 -6.47 14.30 3.63
C ASN A 252 -7.56 13.90 4.63
N LYS A 253 -8.84 13.86 4.22
CA LYS A 253 -9.97 13.42 5.07
C LYS A 253 -9.76 12.01 5.61
N VAL A 254 -9.35 11.07 4.76
CA VAL A 254 -9.02 9.68 5.15
C VAL A 254 -7.99 9.63 6.28
N SER A 255 -6.99 10.52 6.22
CA SER A 255 -5.89 10.57 7.19
C SER A 255 -6.18 11.43 8.43
N GLU A 256 -7.32 12.13 8.52
CA GLU A 256 -7.63 13.01 9.66
C GLU A 256 -7.72 12.22 10.97
N LEU A 257 -8.28 11.01 10.90
CA LEU A 257 -8.48 10.13 12.06
C LEU A 257 -7.25 9.27 12.38
N TRP A 258 -6.19 9.33 11.58
CA TRP A 258 -5.00 8.53 11.80
C TRP A 258 -4.15 9.10 12.94
N THR A 259 -3.59 8.19 13.75
CA THR A 259 -2.55 8.57 14.70
C THR A 259 -1.28 9.01 13.97
N ARG A 260 -0.37 9.67 14.69
CA ARG A 260 0.93 10.06 14.10
C ARG A 260 1.75 8.84 13.69
N GLU A 261 1.63 7.74 14.42
CA GLU A 261 2.27 6.46 14.10
C GLU A 261 1.74 5.88 12.79
N GLU A 262 0.42 5.89 12.56
CA GLU A 262 -0.18 5.43 11.30
C GLU A 262 0.24 6.31 10.11
N LYS A 263 0.28 7.64 10.31
CA LYS A 263 0.82 8.59 9.31
C LYS A 263 2.30 8.30 9.00
N ASN A 264 3.12 8.10 10.02
CA ASN A 264 4.53 7.77 9.85
C ASN A 264 4.72 6.45 9.11
N HIS A 265 3.96 5.42 9.48
CA HIS A 265 3.96 4.12 8.83
C HIS A 265 3.61 4.22 7.34
N CYS A 266 2.57 4.98 7.00
CA CYS A 266 2.25 5.31 5.61
C CYS A 266 3.43 5.99 4.88
N LEU A 267 4.12 6.95 5.52
CA LEU A 267 5.27 7.62 4.90
C LEU A 267 6.47 6.67 4.70
N GLU A 268 6.72 5.74 5.62
CA GLU A 268 7.80 4.75 5.56
C GLU A 268 7.66 3.80 4.36
N GLU A 269 6.42 3.45 3.98
CA GLU A 269 6.14 2.63 2.80
C GLU A 269 6.50 3.28 1.46
N THR A 270 6.78 4.60 1.44
CA THR A 270 7.14 5.31 0.21
C THR A 270 8.37 4.70 -0.47
N GLU A 271 9.36 4.22 0.30
CA GLU A 271 10.54 3.59 -0.29
C GLU A 271 10.18 2.34 -1.09
N LYS A 272 9.29 1.51 -0.55
CA LYS A 272 8.83 0.29 -1.20
C LYS A 272 7.97 0.61 -2.42
N ALA A 273 7.11 1.62 -2.35
CA ALA A 273 6.34 2.11 -3.49
C ALA A 273 7.26 2.53 -4.66
N PHE A 274 8.30 3.31 -4.39
CA PHE A 274 9.28 3.73 -5.40
C PHE A 274 10.08 2.56 -5.96
N LYS A 275 10.45 1.58 -5.13
CA LYS A 275 11.15 0.37 -5.60
C LYS A 275 10.27 -0.44 -6.56
N CYS A 276 9.01 -0.65 -6.21
CA CYS A 276 8.07 -1.41 -7.05
C CYS A 276 7.76 -0.66 -8.35
N TYR A 277 7.50 0.65 -8.28
CA TYR A 277 7.25 1.47 -9.47
C TYR A 277 8.49 1.58 -10.37
N GLY A 278 9.69 1.67 -9.77
CA GLY A 278 10.95 1.65 -10.52
C GLY A 278 11.19 0.35 -11.29
N HIS A 279 10.62 -0.78 -10.84
CA HIS A 279 10.64 -2.03 -11.61
C HIS A 279 9.71 -1.97 -12.83
N LEU A 280 8.52 -1.37 -12.71
CA LEU A 280 7.63 -1.14 -13.86
C LEU A 280 8.33 -0.28 -14.91
N LEU A 281 9.00 0.80 -14.49
CA LEU A 281 9.75 1.68 -15.39
C LEU A 281 10.96 0.99 -16.04
N ARG A 282 11.47 -0.11 -15.49
CA ARG A 282 12.63 -0.80 -16.05
C ARG A 282 12.34 -1.36 -17.43
N SER A 283 11.16 -1.96 -17.62
CA SER A 283 10.72 -2.50 -18.90
C SER A 283 10.70 -1.45 -20.01
N LEU A 284 10.51 -0.17 -19.64
CA LEU A 284 10.48 0.96 -20.56
C LEU A 284 11.85 1.35 -21.12
N VAL A 285 12.91 1.22 -20.31
CA VAL A 285 14.26 1.71 -20.62
C VAL A 285 15.27 0.59 -20.86
N SER A 286 14.91 -0.64 -20.52
CA SER A 286 15.77 -1.82 -20.65
C SER A 286 14.89 -3.06 -20.84
N PRO A 287 14.30 -3.26 -22.03
CA PRO A 287 13.34 -4.35 -22.29
C PRO A 287 13.92 -5.75 -22.11
N ASP A 288 15.25 -5.88 -22.17
CA ASP A 288 16.02 -7.12 -22.07
C ASP A 288 16.49 -7.45 -20.63
N LEU A 289 16.22 -6.56 -19.66
CA LEU A 289 16.55 -6.73 -18.22
C LEU A 289 15.29 -6.99 -17.37
#